data_AF-A0A242MXM1-F1
#
_entry.id   AF-A0A242MXM1-F1
#
_cell.length_a   1.000
_cell.length_b   1.000
_cell.length_c   1.000
_cell.angle_alpha   90.00
_cell.angle_beta   90.00
_cell.angle_gamma   90.00
#
_symmetry.space_group_name_H-M   'P 1'
#
loop_
_entity.id
_entity.type
_entity.pdbx_description
1 polymer ?
#
loop_
_entity_poly.entity_id
_entity_poly.type
_entity_poly.pdbx_seq_one_letter_code
_entity_poly.pdbx_strand_id
1 'polypeptide(L)' 'MNRIPKAVYTKEFREEAVKLAMTDGVGVSEAARRLSISMKTLVNWVRAAKAASWRRLDSTRSP' A
#
# COMPACT_ATOMS: atom_id res chain seq x y z
N MET A 1 11.16 2.57 28.90
CA MET A 1 10.07 1.99 28.08
C MET A 1 10.69 1.48 26.78
N ASN A 2 10.89 0.16 26.66
CA ASN A 2 11.54 -0.43 25.50
C ASN A 2 10.57 -0.37 24.32
N ARG A 3 10.67 0.67 23.48
CA ARG A 3 9.86 0.80 22.26
C ARG A 3 10.27 -0.35 21.35
N ILE A 4 9.42 -1.36 21.23
CA ILE A 4 9.52 -2.38 20.19
C ILE A 4 9.72 -1.62 18.87
N PRO A 5 10.81 -1.85 18.12
CA PRO A 5 11.03 -1.17 16.86
C PRO A 5 9.78 -1.35 16.01
N LYS A 6 9.14 -0.23 15.62
CA LYS A 6 8.01 -0.30 14.68
C LYS A 6 8.51 -1.11 13.50
N ALA A 7 7.85 -2.21 13.14
CA ALA A 7 8.19 -2.99 11.96
C ALA A 7 8.31 -2.02 10.78
N VAL A 8 9.54 -1.75 10.33
CA VAL A 8 9.80 -0.78 9.28
C VAL A 8 9.60 -1.53 7.97
N TYR A 9 8.38 -1.49 7.46
CA TYR A 9 8.11 -1.93 6.10
C TYR A 9 8.91 -1.02 5.15
N THR A 10 9.85 -1.61 4.41
CA THR A 10 10.66 -0.89 3.42
C THR A 10 9.76 -0.36 2.30
N LYS A 11 10.28 0.59 1.52
CA LYS A 11 9.53 1.16 0.41
C LYS A 11 9.22 0.09 -0.63
N GLU A 12 10.19 -0.77 -0.96
CA GLU A 12 10.02 -1.85 -1.93
C GLU A 12 8.95 -2.84 -1.46
N PHE A 13 8.95 -3.21 -0.18
CA PHE A 13 7.94 -4.12 0.36
C PHE A 13 6.52 -3.56 0.24
N ARG A 14 6.34 -2.25 0.47
CA ARG A 14 5.03 -1.60 0.33
C ARG A 14 4.58 -1.57 -1.13
N GLU A 15 5.50 -1.31 -2.06
CA GLU A 15 5.20 -1.25 -3.49
C GLU A 15 4.79 -2.62 -4.01
N GLU A 16 5.53 -3.67 -3.68
CA GLU A 16 5.18 -5.05 -4.03
C GLU A 16 3.87 -5.50 -3.38
N ALA A 17 3.61 -5.11 -2.13
CA ALA A 17 2.36 -5.42 -1.46
C ALA A 17 1.14 -4.78 -2.14
N VAL A 18 1.25 -3.50 -2.54
CA VAL A 18 0.20 -2.79 -3.27
C VAL A 18 0.00 -3.38 -4.66
N LYS A 19 1.09 -3.74 -5.35
CA LYS A 19 1.04 -4.39 -6.66
C LYS A 19 0.34 -5.75 -6.59
N LEU A 20 0.71 -6.60 -5.62
CA LEU A 20 0.02 -7.87 -5.37
C LEU A 20 -1.49 -7.68 -5.15
N ALA A 21 -1.87 -6.66 -4.37
CA ALA A 21 -3.28 -6.37 -4.07
C ALA A 21 -4.07 -5.79 -5.26
N MET A 22 -3.41 -5.09 -6.19
CA MET A 22 -4.06 -4.42 -7.32
C MET A 22 -3.98 -5.20 -8.64
N THR A 23 -2.86 -5.86 -8.91
CA THR A 23 -2.53 -6.46 -10.21
C THR A 23 -2.96 -7.92 -10.29
N ASP A 24 -2.70 -8.71 -9.25
CA ASP A 24 -2.94 -10.16 -9.29
C ASP A 24 -4.40 -10.55 -8.98
N GLY A 25 -5.29 -9.57 -8.76
CA GLY A 25 -6.73 -9.81 -8.54
C GLY A 25 -7.08 -10.54 -7.24
N VAL A 26 -6.09 -10.94 -6.44
CA VAL A 26 -6.27 -11.65 -5.15
C VAL A 26 -7.01 -10.79 -4.12
N GLY A 27 -6.99 -9.46 -4.29
CA GLY A 27 -7.65 -8.52 -3.40
C GLY A 27 -6.88 -8.30 -2.09
N VAL A 28 -7.27 -7.24 -1.38
CA VAL A 28 -6.52 -6.75 -0.21
C VAL A 28 -6.49 -7.78 0.94
N SER A 29 -7.55 -8.56 1.09
CA SER A 29 -7.66 -9.55 2.17
C SER A 29 -6.68 -10.71 2.02
N GLU A 30 -6.59 -11.25 0.80
CA GLU A 30 -5.72 -12.38 0.50
C GLU A 30 -4.24 -11.95 0.44
N ALA A 31 -3.96 -10.79 -0.17
CA ALA A 31 -2.62 -10.22 -0.17
C ALA A 31 -2.11 -9.95 1.27
N ALA A 32 -2.97 -9.45 2.16
CA ALA A 32 -2.60 -9.23 3.56
C ALA A 32 -2.27 -10.54 4.30
N ARG A 33 -3.02 -11.62 4.02
CA ARG A 33 -2.74 -12.96 4.57
C ARG A 33 -1.41 -13.51 4.08
N ARG A 34 -1.14 -13.44 2.77
CA ARG A 34 0.12 -13.92 2.17
C ARG A 34 1.35 -13.20 2.70
N LEU A 35 1.21 -11.90 2.95
CA LEU A 35 2.29 -11.06 3.45
C LEU A 35 2.37 -11.05 4.99
N SER A 36 1.47 -11.74 5.69
CA SER A 36 1.35 -11.75 7.15
C SER A 36 1.31 -10.34 7.75
N ILE A 37 0.62 -9.41 7.08
CA ILE A 37 0.42 -8.03 7.53
C ILE A 37 -1.05 -7.77 7.84
N SER A 38 -1.31 -6.73 8.63
CA SER A 38 -2.69 -6.34 8.88
C SER A 38 -3.37 -5.88 7.58
N MET A 39 -4.60 -6.35 7.35
CA MET A 39 -5.41 -5.91 6.22
C MET A 39 -5.57 -4.39 6.21
N LYS A 40 -5.75 -3.77 7.39
CA LYS A 40 -5.85 -2.31 7.56
C LYS A 40 -4.60 -1.58 7.04
N THR A 41 -3.42 -2.14 7.29
CA THR A 41 -2.15 -1.60 6.78
C THR A 41 -2.15 -1.60 5.26
N LEU A 42 -2.52 -2.73 4.65
CA LEU A 42 -2.51 -2.87 3.20
C LEU A 42 -3.58 -1.99 2.52
N VAL A 43 -4.79 -1.91 3.08
CA VAL A 43 -5.83 -0.98 2.63
C VAL A 43 -5.32 0.46 2.62
N ASN A 44 -4.60 0.88 3.67
CA ASN A 44 -4.07 2.23 3.76
C ASN A 44 -3.02 2.50 2.67
N TRP A 45 -2.14 1.54 2.38
CA TRP A 45 -1.15 1.69 1.30
C TRP A 45 -1.80 1.73 -0.08
N VAL A 46 -2.79 0.87 -0.35
CA VAL A 46 -3.55 0.86 -1.61
C VAL A 46 -4.26 2.21 -1.81
N ARG A 47 -4.86 2.77 -0.75
CA ARG A 47 -5.47 4.12 -0.79
C ARG A 47 -4.46 5.22 -1.06
N ALA A 48 -3.31 5.18 -0.37
CA ALA A 48 -2.22 6.15 -0.58
C ALA A 48 -1.66 6.09 -2.01
N ALA A 49 -1.50 4.89 -2.57
CA ALA A 49 -1.04 4.69 -3.94
C ALA A 49 -2.04 5.24 -4.97
N LYS A 50 -3.35 5.00 -4.77
CA LYS A 50 -4.41 5.61 -5.60
C LYS A 50 -4.39 7.13 -5.49
N ALA A 51 -4.33 7.68 -4.28
CA ALA A 51 -4.27 9.13 -4.06
C ALA A 51 -3.04 9.78 -4.70
N ALA A 52 -1.89 9.12 -4.68
CA ALA A 52 -0.69 9.59 -5.37
C ALA A 52 -0.83 9.55 -6.90
N SER A 53 -1.50 8.52 -7.44
CA SER A 53 -1.84 8.44 -8.86
C SER A 53 -2.80 9.56 -9.27
N TRP A 54 -3.83 9.84 -8.46
CA TRP A 54 -4.73 10.98 -8.67
C TRP A 54 -3.97 12.30 -8.62
N ARG A 55 -3.04 12.46 -7.67
CA ARG A 55 -2.18 13.65 -7.60
C ARG A 55 -1.38 13.88 -8.86
N ARG A 56 -0.77 12.83 -9.41
CA ARG A 56 -0.03 12.94 -10.69
C ARG A 56 -0.94 13.29 -11.87
N LEU A 57 -2.20 12.84 -11.85
CA LEU A 57 -3.16 13.11 -12.92
C LEU A 57 -3.87 14.46 -12.76
N ASP A 58 -3.99 15.02 -11.54
CA ASP A 58 -4.48 16.39 -11.34
C ASP A 58 -3.40 17.43 -11.65
N SER A 59 -2.11 17.06 -11.57
CA SER A 59 -0.99 17.90 -11.97
C SER A 59 -0.98 18.26 -13.46
N THR A 60 -1.71 17.52 -14.31
CA THR A 60 -1.86 17.78 -15.76
C THR A 60 -3.16 18.50 -16.10
N ARG A 61 -3.94 18.93 -15.10
CA ARG A 61 -5.10 19.82 -15.27
C ARG A 61 -4.92 21.06 -14.41
N SER A 62 -4.12 22.00 -14.90
CA SER A 62 -4.27 23.42 -14.56
C SER A 62 -4.67 24.20 -15.81
N PRO A 63 -5.47 25.27 -15.65
CA PRO A 63 -6.22 25.98 -16.69
C PRO A 63 -5.36 26.76 -17.69
#